data_AF-A0A5K0Y3Q5-F1
#
_entry.id   AF-A0A5K0Y3Q5-F1
#
_cell.length_a   1.000
_cell.length_b   1.000
_cell.length_c   1.000
_cell.angle_alpha   90.00
_cell.angle_beta   90.00
_cell.angle_gamma   90.00
#
_symmetry.space_group_name_H-M   'P 1'
#
loop_
_entity.id
_entity.type
_entity.pdbx_description
1 polymer ?
#
loop_
_entity_poly.entity_id
_entity_poly.type
_entity_poly.pdbx_seq_one_letter_code
_entity_poly.pdbx_strand_id
1 'polypeptide(L)' 'ASMLEIYNETIRDLLSPSRASSYETSRQENPCVGKQYTIKHDANGNTTVSDLTIVEVGSLMEVSSLFHRAAQS' A
#
# COMPACT_ATOMS: atom_id res chain seq x y z
N ALA A 1 1.52 5.49 10.60
CA ALA A 1 0.89 6.01 9.37
C ALA A 1 1.13 5.03 8.22
N SER A 2 0.19 4.98 7.28
CA SER A 2 0.28 4.18 6.04
C SER A 2 -0.19 5.04 4.88
N MET A 3 0.35 4.82 3.68
CA MET A 3 -0.05 5.53 2.46
C MET A 3 -0.18 4.54 1.32
N LEU A 4 -1.28 4.64 0.57
CA LEU A 4 -1.56 3.79 -0.56
C LEU A 4 -2.13 4.61 -1.72
N GLU A 5 -1.95 4.10 -2.93
CA GLU A 5 -2.62 4.57 -4.13
C GLU A 5 -3.66 3.53 -4.56
N ILE A 6 -4.80 4.02 -5.06
CA ILE A 6 -5.77 3.21 -5.78
C ILE A 6 -5.87 3.78 -7.19
N TYR A 7 -5.33 3.04 -8.15
CA TYR A 7 -5.36 3.40 -9.55
C TYR A 7 -5.82 2.19 -10.36
N ASN A 8 -6.79 2.39 -11.26
CA ASN A 8 -7.36 1.32 -12.08
C ASN A 8 -7.83 0.11 -11.25
N GLU A 9 -8.48 0.36 -10.10
CA GLU A 9 -8.95 -0.66 -9.14
C GLU A 9 -7.84 -1.55 -8.53
N THR A 10 -6.58 -1.15 -8.68
CA THR A 10 -5.42 -1.81 -8.07
C THR A 10 -4.93 -1.02 -6.85
N ILE A 11 -4.53 -1.72 -5.78
CA ILE A 11 -3.99 -1.11 -4.56
C ILE A 11 -2.47 -1.22 -4.60
N ARG A 12 -1.79 -0.10 -4.37
CA ARG A 12 -0.33 -0.04 -4.27
C ARG A 12 0.08 0.61 -2.95
N ASP A 13 0.96 -0.06 -2.21
CA ASP A 13 1.57 0.47 -0.98
C ASP A 13 2.74 1.40 -1.32
N LEU A 14 2.55 2.70 -1.13
CA LEU A 14 3.50 3.75 -1.48
C LEU A 14 4.68 3.83 -0.51
N LEU A 15 4.61 3.13 0.64
CA LEU A 15 5.67 3.12 1.65
C LEU A 15 6.44 1.79 1.68
N SER A 16 6.07 0.84 0.81
CA SER A 16 6.78 -0.43 0.71
C SER A 16 8.24 -0.21 0.25
N PRO A 17 9.24 -0.82 0.89
CA PRO A 17 10.62 -0.75 0.42
C PRO A 17 10.72 -1.46 -0.93
N SER A 18 11.25 -0.77 -1.95
CA SER A 18 11.28 -1.22 -3.34
C SER A 18 11.78 -2.67 -3.47
N ARG A 19 10.82 -3.59 -3.59
CA ARG A 19 10.94 -4.87 -4.28
C ARG A 19 9.66 -5.07 -5.05
N ALA A 20 9.81 -4.98 -6.37
CA ALA A 20 8.84 -5.34 -7.37
C ALA A 20 7.47 -4.67 -7.19
N SER A 21 7.31 -3.52 -7.84
CA SER A 21 6.05 -3.29 -8.53
C SER A 21 5.75 -4.54 -9.35
N SER A 22 4.89 -5.43 -8.85
CA SER A 22 4.18 -6.42 -9.67
C SER A 22 3.15 -5.67 -10.52
N TYR A 23 3.60 -4.67 -11.27
CA TYR A 23 3.00 -4.34 -12.54
C TYR A 23 3.26 -5.56 -13.41
N GLU A 24 2.28 -6.02 -14.18
CA GLU A 24 2.20 -7.33 -14.85
C GLU A 24 1.51 -8.44 -14.02
N THR A 25 0.24 -8.26 -13.65
CA THR A 25 -0.71 -9.40 -13.65
C THR A 25 -1.34 -9.49 -15.04
N SER A 26 -0.50 -9.91 -15.99
CA SER A 26 -0.96 -10.59 -17.19
C SER A 26 -1.26 -12.03 -16.77
N ARG A 27 -2.55 -12.33 -16.59
CA ARG A 27 -3.20 -13.65 -16.76
C ARG A 27 -2.24 -14.85 -16.94
N GLN A 28 -1.58 -15.35 -15.88
CA GLN A 28 -0.97 -16.68 -15.95
C GLN A 28 -0.73 -17.31 -14.57
N GLU A 29 -1.58 -18.30 -14.27
CA GLU A 29 -1.43 -19.55 -13.50
C GLU A 29 -0.19 -19.89 -12.63
N ASN A 30 0.58 -18.95 -12.07
CA ASN A 30 1.59 -19.26 -11.03
C ASN A 30 1.63 -18.18 -9.92
N PRO A 31 1.68 -18.57 -8.63
CA PRO A 31 1.60 -17.64 -7.50
C PRO A 31 2.96 -17.00 -7.23
N CYS A 32 3.36 -16.05 -8.07
CA CYS A 32 4.36 -15.06 -7.65
C CYS A 32 3.72 -14.24 -6.53
N VAL A 33 4.19 -14.45 -5.30
CA VAL A 33 3.69 -13.89 -4.03
C VAL A 33 3.88 -12.37 -4.01
N GLY A 34 3.07 -11.64 -4.78
CA GLY A 34 2.83 -10.23 -4.58
C GLY A 34 1.99 -10.06 -3.31
N LYS A 35 2.30 -9.05 -2.49
CA LYS A 35 1.45 -8.74 -1.32
C LYS A 35 0.01 -8.51 -1.78
N GLN A 36 -0.91 -9.35 -1.34
CA GLN A 36 -2.34 -9.18 -1.59
C GLN A 36 -2.94 -8.30 -0.49
N TYR A 37 -3.29 -7.07 -0.82
CA TYR A 37 -3.95 -6.16 0.11
C TYR A 37 -5.44 -6.50 0.21
N THR A 38 -5.93 -6.75 1.43
CA THR A 38 -7.34 -7.09 1.66
C THR A 38 -8.09 -5.88 2.19
N ILE A 39 -9.17 -5.48 1.50
CA ILE A 39 -10.13 -4.50 2.01
C ILE A 39 -11.22 -5.24 2.78
N LYS A 40 -11.46 -4.84 4.03
CA LYS A 40 -12.57 -5.34 4.85
C LYS A 40 -13.46 -4.17 5.24
N HIS A 41 -14.76 -4.39 5.15
CA HIS A 41 -15.78 -3.50 5.67
C HIS A 41 -16.44 -4.16 6.88
N ASP A 42 -16.52 -3.45 8.01
CA ASP A 42 -17.18 -3.96 9.22
C ASP A 42 -18.64 -3.49 9.33
N ALA A 43 -19.39 -4.07 10.26
CA ALA A 43 -20.80 -3.73 10.48
C ALA A 43 -21.04 -2.31 11.01
N ASN A 44 -19.98 -1.64 11.47
CA ASN A 44 -20.04 -0.27 11.96
C ASN A 44 -19.80 0.76 10.84
N GLY A 45 -19.56 0.29 9.61
CA GLY A 45 -19.28 1.14 8.45
C GLY A 45 -17.80 1.52 8.31
N ASN A 46 -16.89 0.93 9.09
CA ASN A 46 -15.47 1.19 8.93
C ASN A 46 -14.89 0.34 7.81
N THR A 47 -13.89 0.91 7.13
CA THR A 47 -13.11 0.20 6.12
C THR A 47 -11.67 0.08 6.60
N THR A 48 -11.12 -1.13 6.47
CA THR A 48 -9.72 -1.42 6.81
C THR A 48 -9.03 -2.06 5.62
N VAL A 49 -7.74 -1.74 5.46
CA VAL A 49 -6.88 -2.35 4.45
C VAL A 49 -5.75 -3.08 5.19
N SER A 50 -5.61 -4.37 4.91
CA SER A 50 -4.61 -5.23 5.57
C SER A 50 -3.26 -5.17 4.85
N ASP A 51 -2.18 -5.52 5.56
CA ASP A 51 -0.83 -5.77 5.01
C ASP A 51 -0.06 -4.58 4.42
N LEU A 52 -0.58 -3.36 4.64
CA LEU A 52 0.12 -2.11 4.34
C LEU A 52 1.33 -1.91 5.24
N THR A 53 2.36 -1.26 4.69
CA THR A 53 3.50 -0.79 5.47
C THR A 53 3.03 0.27 6.47
N ILE A 54 3.38 0.06 7.74
CA ILE A 54 3.10 0.99 8.82
C ILE A 54 4.44 1.64 9.21
N VAL A 55 4.49 2.97 9.16
CA VAL A 55 5.64 3.76 9.61
C VAL A 55 5.23 4.61 10.80
N GLU A 56 6.01 4.57 11.88
CA GLU A 56 5.82 5.44 13.02
C GLU A 56 6.25 6.87 12.68
N VAL A 57 5.50 7.85 13.19
CA VAL A 57 5.80 9.27 13.04
C VAL A 57 5.62 9.96 14.37
N GLY A 58 6.62 10.71 14.81
CA GLY A 58 6.58 11.49 16.06
C GLY A 58 6.60 13.00 15.83
N SER A 59 6.86 13.46 14.61
CA SER A 59 7.03 14.87 14.28
C SER A 59 6.50 15.24 12.90
N LEU A 60 6.20 16.53 12.69
CA LEU A 60 5.75 17.05 11.40
C LEU A 60 6.81 16.88 10.30
N MET A 61 8.10 16.89 10.65
CA MET A 61 9.20 16.65 9.72
C MET A 61 9.17 15.21 9.20
N GLU A 62 8.89 14.23 10.06
CA GLU A 62 8.75 12.83 9.66
C GLU A 62 7.51 12.61 8.79
N VAL A 63 6.40 13.30 9.08
CA VAL A 63 5.21 13.29 8.22
C VAL A 63 5.54 13.84 6.83
N SER A 64 6.25 14.97 6.75
CA SER A 64 6.69 15.55 5.48
C SER A 64 7.61 14.60 4.70
N SER A 65 8.52 13.92 5.41
CA SER A 65 9.40 12.90 4.82
C SER A 65 8.61 11.71 4.27
N LEU A 66 7.55 11.26 4.96
CA LEU A 66 6.66 10.22 4.44
C LEU A 66 5.98 10.62 3.13
N PHE A 67 5.43 11.83 3.04
CA PHE A 67 4.83 12.31 1.80
C PHE A 67 5.85 12.37 0.66
N HIS A 68 7.07 12.85 0.94
CA HIS A 68 8.14 12.87 -0.06
C HIS A 68 8.50 11.46 -0.54
N ARG A 69 8.58 10.49 0.36
CA ARG A 69 8.84 9.08 0.03
C ARG A 69 7.71 8.49 -0.83
N ALA A 70 6.45 8.74 -0.46
CA ALA A 70 5.29 8.23 -1.19
C ALA A 70 5.18 8.82 -2.60
N ALA A 71 5.53 10.10 -2.78
CA ALA A 71 5.51 10.78 -4.08
C ALA A 71 6.55 10.26 -5.09
N GLN A 72 7.52 9.46 -4.64
CA GLN A 72 8.59 8.89 -5.48
C GLN A 72 8.39 7.38 -5.73
N SER A 73 7.24 6.80 -5.35
CA SER A 73 6.95 5.36 -5.40
C SER A 73 6.40 4.84 -6.74
#